data_AF-K0B098-F1
#
_entry.id   AF-K0B098-F1
#
_cell.length_a   1.000
_cell.length_b   1.000
_cell.length_c   1.000
_cell.angle_alpha   90.00
_cell.angle_beta   90.00
_cell.angle_gamma   90.00
#
_symmetry.space_group_name_H-M   'P 1'
#
loop_
_entity.id
_entity.type
_entity.pdbx_description
1 polymer ?
#
loop_
_entity_poly.entity_id
_entity_poly.type
_entity_poly.pdbx_seq_one_letter_code
_entity_poly.pdbx_strand_id
1 'polypeptide(L)'
;MLIDGSFETEYNTLYQGQVFSDINSITSKLAARSSNSWTHNGYDYRRIDSGSTYEVTVGGTYKRLGASTNVYSTAEFYCTLRGAIQ
;
A
#
# COMPACT_ATOMS: atom_id res chain seq x y z
N MET A 1 9.56 4.26 -4.44
CA MET A 1 9.30 3.30 -3.35
C MET A 1 8.53 2.15 -3.97
N LEU A 2 8.82 0.90 -3.62
CA LEU A 2 7.92 -0.22 -3.91
C LEU A 2 7.08 -0.44 -2.66
N ILE A 3 5.76 -0.50 -2.83
CA ILE A 3 4.79 -0.75 -1.77
C ILE A 3 4.12 -2.06 -2.12
N ASP A 4 4.24 -3.04 -1.21
CA ASP A 4 3.64 -4.35 -1.35
C ASP A 4 2.56 -4.48 -0.29
N GLY A 5 1.35 -4.89 -0.68
CA GLY A 5 0.21 -5.07 0.23
C GLY A 5 -0.40 -6.46 0.13
N SER A 6 -0.86 -6.97 1.26
CA SER A 6 -1.67 -8.18 1.36
C SER A 6 -3.02 -7.81 1.94
N PHE A 7 -4.08 -8.25 1.28
CA PHE A 7 -5.43 -7.79 1.52
C PHE A 7 -6.40 -8.97 1.56
N GLU A 8 -7.51 -8.75 2.24
CA GLU A 8 -8.70 -9.59 2.12
C GLU A 8 -9.75 -8.92 1.25
N THR A 9 -10.56 -9.73 0.58
CA THR A 9 -11.67 -9.26 -0.26
C THR A 9 -12.94 -10.00 0.08
N GLU A 10 -14.08 -9.31 -0.03
CA GLU A 10 -15.40 -9.91 0.16
C GLU A 10 -16.38 -9.49 -0.94
N TYR A 11 -17.37 -10.34 -1.21
CA TYR A 11 -18.40 -10.03 -2.18
C TYR A 11 -19.40 -9.04 -1.61
N ASN A 12 -19.55 -7.89 -2.27
CA ASN A 12 -20.54 -6.89 -1.92
C ASN A 12 -21.74 -6.99 -2.87
N THR A 13 -22.93 -7.25 -2.30
CA THR A 13 -24.17 -7.44 -3.08
C THR A 13 -24.70 -6.16 -3.72
N LEU A 14 -24.43 -4.99 -3.13
CA LEU A 14 -24.83 -3.69 -3.69
C LEU A 14 -23.96 -3.32 -4.91
N TYR A 15 -22.67 -3.63 -4.84
CA TYR A 15 -21.71 -3.41 -5.92
C TYR A 15 -21.68 -4.56 -6.95
N GLN A 16 -22.33 -5.69 -6.63
CA GLN A 16 -22.32 -6.93 -7.40
C GLN A 16 -20.90 -7.43 -7.75
N GLY A 17 -19.95 -7.25 -6.84
CA GLY A 17 -18.54 -7.58 -7.07
C GLY A 17 -17.72 -7.67 -5.79
N GLN A 18 -16.49 -8.16 -5.92
CA GLN A 18 -15.52 -8.16 -4.83
C GLN A 18 -15.05 -6.74 -4.53
N VAL A 19 -14.93 -6.44 -3.25
CA VAL A 19 -14.35 -5.22 -2.68
C VAL A 19 -13.37 -5.63 -1.59
N PHE A 20 -12.53 -4.73 -1.10
CA PHE A 20 -11.67 -5.03 0.04
C PHE A 20 -12.48 -5.40 1.31
N SER A 21 -11.89 -6.07 2.29
CA SER A 21 -12.52 -6.23 3.61
C SER A 21 -11.55 -5.81 4.69
N ASP A 22 -10.31 -6.26 4.59
CA ASP A 22 -9.26 -5.98 5.55
C ASP A 22 -7.86 -5.86 4.90
N ILE A 23 -6.89 -5.35 5.66
CA ILE A 23 -5.48 -5.26 5.30
C ILE A 23 -4.69 -6.17 6.22
N ASN A 24 -4.08 -7.23 5.68
CA ASN A 24 -3.24 -8.14 6.44
C ASN A 24 -1.86 -7.54 6.72
N SER A 25 -1.26 -6.90 5.70
CA SER A 25 0.03 -6.23 5.85
C SER A 25 0.27 -5.22 4.73
N ILE A 26 0.99 -4.16 5.06
CA ILE A 26 1.62 -3.26 4.10
C ILE A 26 3.09 -3.22 4.42
N THR A 27 3.92 -3.38 3.39
CA THR A 27 5.37 -3.23 3.51
C THR A 27 5.89 -2.33 2.41
N SER A 28 7.11 -1.81 2.59
CA SER A 28 7.74 -0.99 1.57
C SER A 28 9.24 -1.14 1.56
N LYS A 29 9.82 -1.00 0.36
CA LYS A 29 11.26 -1.12 0.13
C LYS A 29 11.69 -0.21 -1.01
N LEU A 30 12.98 0.13 -1.04
CA LEU A 30 13.55 0.79 -2.21
C LEU A 30 13.55 -0.17 -3.39
N ALA A 31 13.28 0.35 -4.59
CA ALA A 31 13.57 -0.38 -5.82
C ALA A 31 15.08 -0.69 -5.86
N ALA A 32 15.45 -1.89 -6.34
CA ALA A 32 16.79 -2.44 -6.18
C ALA A 32 17.93 -1.52 -6.66
N ARG A 33 19.14 -1.77 -6.13
CA ARG A 33 20.43 -1.10 -6.44
C ARG A 33 20.53 0.37 -6.00
N SER A 34 20.48 0.61 -4.68
CA SER A 34 20.94 1.89 -4.15
C SER A 34 21.81 1.68 -2.92
N SER A 35 22.85 2.49 -2.76
CA SER A 35 23.62 2.60 -1.51
C SER A 35 22.85 3.33 -0.41
N ASN A 36 21.60 3.72 -0.67
CA ASN A 36 20.71 4.35 0.28
C ASN A 36 19.95 3.28 1.06
N SER A 37 19.60 3.59 2.30
CA SER A 37 18.78 2.70 3.13
C SER A 37 17.39 3.28 3.33
N TRP A 38 16.44 2.38 3.50
CA TRP A 38 15.06 2.70 3.86
C TRP A 38 14.65 1.84 5.05
N THR A 39 14.02 2.49 6.01
CA THR A 39 13.34 1.84 7.14
C THR A 39 11.87 2.20 7.04
N HIS A 40 11.01 1.21 6.84
CA HIS A 40 9.56 1.40 6.91
C HIS A 40 9.17 1.61 8.38
N ASN A 41 8.44 2.69 8.67
CA ASN A 41 8.03 3.03 10.03
C ASN A 41 6.53 2.81 10.24
N GLY A 42 5.74 2.76 9.16
CA GLY A 42 4.30 2.50 9.22
C GLY A 42 3.59 2.89 7.93
N TYR A 43 2.27 2.79 7.96
CA TYR A 43 1.41 3.22 6.88
C TYR A 43 0.09 3.77 7.41
N ASP A 44 -0.54 4.56 6.57
CA ASP A 44 -1.92 5.00 6.71
C ASP A 44 -2.69 4.58 5.46
N TYR A 45 -4.01 4.44 5.56
CA TYR A 45 -4.82 4.08 4.40
C TYR A 45 -6.20 4.72 4.43
N ARG A 46 -6.77 4.88 3.24
CA ARG A 46 -8.17 5.24 3.06
C ARG A 46 -8.82 4.33 2.03
N ARG A 47 -10.06 3.95 2.34
CA ARG A 47 -10.92 3.20 1.45
C ARG A 47 -11.71 4.15 0.55
N ILE A 48 -11.57 4.02 -0.76
CA ILE A 48 -12.24 4.86 -1.76
C ILE A 48 -12.97 3.99 -2.80
N ASP A 49 -13.68 4.63 -3.74
CA ASP A 49 -14.44 3.97 -4.81
C ASP A 49 -15.40 2.88 -4.32
N SER A 50 -16.24 3.22 -3.34
CA SER A 50 -17.17 2.28 -2.70
C SER A 50 -16.47 1.03 -2.10
N GLY A 51 -15.17 1.15 -1.83
CA GLY A 51 -14.37 0.11 -1.22
C GLY A 51 -13.68 -0.84 -2.18
N SER A 52 -13.73 -0.62 -3.48
CA SER A 52 -12.91 -1.36 -4.45
C SER A 52 -11.47 -0.88 -4.50
N THR A 53 -11.13 0.27 -3.90
CA THR A 53 -9.77 0.83 -3.95
C THR A 53 -9.28 1.18 -2.55
N TYR A 54 -8.02 0.84 -2.26
CA TYR A 54 -7.29 1.35 -1.11
C TYR A 54 -6.21 2.32 -1.57
N GLU A 55 -6.26 3.55 -1.06
CA GLU A 55 -5.17 4.52 -1.14
C GLU A 55 -4.28 4.33 0.10
N VAL A 56 -3.06 3.85 -0.08
CA VAL A 56 -2.13 3.51 1.00
C VAL A 56 -0.93 4.45 0.96
N THR A 57 -0.65 5.13 2.08
CA THR A 57 0.53 5.96 2.25
C THR A 57 1.49 5.31 3.23
N VAL A 58 2.69 4.94 2.78
CA VAL A 58 3.75 4.44 3.67
C VAL A 58 4.64 5.58 4.12
N GLY A 59 5.03 5.56 5.39
CA GLY A 59 5.99 6.47 5.99
C GLY A 59 7.24 5.72 6.43
N GLY A 60 8.38 6.39 6.37
CA GLY A 60 9.62 5.79 6.82
C GLY A 60 10.83 6.71 6.71
N THR A 61 11.95 6.21 7.20
CA THR A 61 13.21 6.94 7.24
C THR A 61 14.06 6.54 6.03
N TYR A 62 14.35 7.51 5.17
CA TYR A 62 15.30 7.37 4.08
C TYR A 62 16.66 7.93 4.47
N LYS A 63 17.73 7.18 4.22
CA LYS A 63 19.10 7.60 4.51
C LYS A 63 19.97 7.55 3.26
N ARG A 64 20.66 8.65 2.99
CA ARG A 64 21.61 8.80 1.87
C ARG A 64 22.84 9.57 2.33
N LEU A 65 24.03 9.00 2.10
CA LEU A 65 25.32 9.64 2.43
C LEU A 65 25.40 10.17 3.88
N GLY A 66 24.84 9.42 4.83
CA GLY A 66 24.83 9.80 6.25
C GLY A 66 23.69 10.72 6.68
N ALA A 67 23.02 11.42 5.76
CA ALA A 67 21.84 12.22 6.05
C ALA A 67 20.57 11.36 6.09
N SER A 68 19.66 11.66 7.01
CA SER A 68 18.37 10.98 7.18
C SER A 68 17.22 11.97 7.05
N THR A 69 16.15 11.54 6.38
CA THR A 69 14.90 12.30 6.27
C THR A 69 13.70 11.36 6.34
N ASN A 70 12.59 11.85 6.87
CA ASN A 70 11.31 11.15 6.75
C ASN A 70 10.77 11.34 5.34
N VAL A 71 10.25 10.28 4.75
CA VAL A 71 9.62 10.28 3.43
C VAL A 71 8.29 9.56 3.52
N TYR A 72 7.30 10.11 2.83
CA TYR A 72 5.99 9.51 2.64
C TYR A 72 5.80 9.17 1.16
N SER A 73 5.19 8.03 0.87
CA SER A 73 4.91 7.58 -0.50
C SER A 73 3.53 6.94 -0.54
N THR A 74 2.73 7.32 -1.53
CA THR A 74 1.36 6.82 -1.70
C THR A 74 1.27 5.89 -2.90
N ALA A 75 0.47 4.83 -2.79
CA ALA A 75 0.08 3.96 -3.89
C ALA A 75 -1.40 3.58 -3.72
N GLU A 76 -2.05 3.30 -4.84
CA GLU A 76 -3.40 2.76 -4.87
C GLU A 76 -3.35 1.27 -5.20
N PHE A 77 -4.19 0.50 -4.50
CA PHE A 77 -4.44 -0.90 -4.78
C PHE A 77 -5.90 -1.06 -5.18
N TYR A 78 -6.14 -1.73 -6.29
CA TYR A 78 -7.48 -1.91 -6.85
C TYR A 78 -7.92 -3.38 -6.76
N CYS A 79 -9.06 -3.61 -6.12
CA CYS A 79 -9.76 -4.88 -6.11
C CYS A 79 -10.68 -4.96 -7.33
N THR A 80 -10.35 -5.86 -8.26
CA THR A 80 -11.23 -6.18 -9.39
C THR A 80 -12.53 -6.84 -8.89
N LEU A 81 -13.58 -6.81 -9.71
CA LEU A 81 -14.87 -7.47 -9.41
C LEU A 81 -14.74 -8.96 -9.08
N ARG A 82 -13.65 -9.62 -9.46
CA ARG A 82 -13.35 -11.04 -9.21
C ARG A 82 -12.43 -11.28 -8.01
N GLY A 83 -11.99 -10.24 -7.30
CA GLY A 83 -11.17 -10.34 -6.09
C GLY A 83 -9.66 -10.34 -6.35
N ALA A 84 -9.21 -10.18 -7.60
CA ALA A 84 -7.79 -9.96 -7.88
C ALA A 84 -7.39 -8.53 -7.50
N ILE A 85 -6.20 -8.37 -6.91
CA ILE A 85 -5.63 -7.08 -6.52
C ILE A 85 -4.59 -6.63 -7.56
N GLN A 86 -4.65 -5.35 -7.94
CA GLN A 86 -3.75 -4.69 -8.90
C GLN A 86 -3.17 -3.42 -8.31
#